data_AF-A0A965R3X4-F1
#
_entry.id   AF-A0A965R3X4-F1
#
_cell.length_a   1.000
_cell.length_b   1.000
_cell.length_c   1.000
_cell.angle_alpha   90.00
_cell.angle_beta   90.00
_cell.angle_gamma   90.00
#
_symmetry.space_group_name_H-M   'P 1'
#
loop_
_entity.id
_entity.type
_entity.pdbx_description
1 polymer ?
#
loop_
_entity_poly.entity_id
_entity_poly.type
_entity_poly.pdbx_seq_one_letter_code
_entity_poly.pdbx_strand_id
1 'polypeptide(L)'
;MVTIVPGQLIGAGVAVVAGVIAYASLVERNAFTLRRVTVPVLPPESPPIRVLHLSDLHLAPWQKSKMRWISALAELQPDLVIDTGDNLGHARALPALREALDVFRGTPGAFVNGSNDYFAPEFKNPFRYFAGPSQQHREPVRLDTLALENYLRTDLGWTDLNNRAGRLRI
;
A
#
# COMPACT_ATOMS: atom_id res chain seq x y z
N MET A 1 -22.98 -15.52 -45.92
CA MET A 1 -21.53 -15.77 -45.85
C MET A 1 -20.87 -14.46 -45.46
N VAL A 2 -20.54 -14.27 -44.18
CA VAL A 2 -19.94 -13.02 -43.69
C VAL A 2 -18.44 -13.11 -43.95
N THR A 3 -17.97 -12.42 -44.98
CA THR A 3 -16.54 -12.30 -45.27
C THR A 3 -15.93 -11.34 -44.26
N ILE A 4 -15.35 -11.88 -43.19
CA ILE A 4 -14.60 -11.08 -42.23
C ILE A 4 -13.31 -10.62 -42.92
N VAL A 5 -13.20 -9.32 -43.20
CA VAL A 5 -12.02 -8.75 -43.82
C VAL A 5 -10.87 -8.81 -42.79
N PRO A 6 -9.66 -9.27 -43.13
CA PRO A 6 -8.54 -9.40 -42.18
C PRO A 6 -8.27 -8.15 -41.34
N GLY A 7 -8.49 -6.95 -41.91
CA GLY A 7 -8.38 -5.67 -41.20
C GLY A 7 -9.40 -5.45 -40.07
N GLN A 8 -10.59 -6.06 -40.14
CA GLN A 8 -11.61 -5.97 -39.09
C GLN A 8 -11.24 -6.82 -37.86
N LEU A 9 -10.59 -7.99 -38.07
CA LEU A 9 -10.07 -8.83 -36.98
C LEU A 9 -8.88 -8.16 -36.29
N ILE A 10 -7.98 -7.55 -37.06
CA ILE A 10 -6.85 -6.79 -36.52
C ILE A 10 -7.35 -5.56 -35.74
N GLY A 11 -8.32 -4.82 -36.28
CA GLY A 11 -8.93 -3.67 -35.61
C GLY A 11 -9.63 -4.03 -34.29
N ALA A 12 -10.39 -5.13 -34.27
CA ALA A 12 -11.04 -5.63 -33.06
C ALA A 12 -10.01 -6.06 -31.99
N GLY A 13 -8.93 -6.74 -32.40
CA GLY A 13 -7.85 -7.15 -31.49
C GLY A 13 -7.13 -5.97 -30.84
N VAL A 14 -6.80 -4.94 -31.63
CA VAL A 14 -6.16 -3.70 -31.11
C VAL A 14 -7.08 -2.98 -30.13
N ALA A 15 -8.38 -2.88 -30.42
CA ALA A 15 -9.34 -2.23 -29.54
C ALA A 15 -9.46 -2.95 -28.17
N VAL A 16 -9.48 -4.29 -28.17
CA VAL A 16 -9.50 -5.07 -26.92
C VAL A 16 -8.24 -4.84 -26.10
N VAL A 17 -7.05 -4.92 -26.71
CA VAL A 17 -5.78 -4.69 -26.01
C VAL A 17 -5.72 -3.29 -25.41
N ALA A 18 -6.10 -2.26 -26.18
CA ALA A 18 -6.17 -0.88 -25.70
C ALA A 18 -7.16 -0.73 -24.54
N GLY A 19 -8.33 -1.37 -24.64
CA GLY A 19 -9.33 -1.40 -23.58
C GLY A 19 -8.82 -2.03 -22.28
N VAL A 20 -8.12 -3.16 -22.37
CA VAL A 20 -7.50 -3.83 -21.21
C VAL A 20 -6.42 -2.95 -20.58
N ILE A 21 -5.54 -2.34 -21.38
CA ILE A 21 -4.49 -1.45 -20.87
C ILE A 21 -5.11 -0.23 -20.17
N ALA A 22 -6.14 0.36 -20.78
CA ALA A 22 -6.85 1.50 -20.21
C ALA A 22 -7.53 1.12 -18.89
N TYR A 23 -8.27 0.01 -18.87
CA TYR A 23 -8.93 -0.49 -17.66
C TYR A 23 -7.92 -0.78 -16.54
N ALA A 24 -6.86 -1.54 -16.83
CA ALA A 24 -5.84 -1.89 -15.83
C ALA A 24 -5.12 -0.64 -15.28
N SER A 25 -4.83 0.34 -16.14
CA SER A 25 -4.06 1.53 -15.76
C SER A 25 -4.90 2.58 -15.04
N LEU A 26 -6.18 2.72 -15.40
CA LEU A 26 -7.04 3.81 -14.93
C LEU A 26 -8.06 3.36 -13.89
N VAL A 27 -8.59 2.15 -13.99
CA VAL A 27 -9.64 1.64 -13.10
C VAL A 27 -9.03 0.77 -12.02
N GLU A 28 -8.48 -0.40 -12.39
CA GLU A 28 -8.04 -1.42 -11.43
C GLU A 28 -6.97 -0.88 -10.47
N ARG A 29 -5.99 -0.14 -11.00
CA ARG A 29 -4.92 0.49 -10.21
C ARG A 29 -5.43 1.48 -9.14
N ASN A 30 -6.63 2.03 -9.30
CA ASN A 30 -7.22 3.03 -8.39
C ASN A 30 -8.40 2.46 -7.57
N ALA A 31 -8.68 1.16 -7.68
CA ALA A 31 -9.75 0.48 -6.95
C ALA A 31 -9.34 0.17 -5.51
N PHE A 32 -9.10 1.20 -4.70
CA PHE A 32 -8.76 1.04 -3.29
C PHE A 32 -9.95 0.47 -2.51
N THR A 33 -9.71 -0.53 -1.66
CA THR A 33 -10.78 -1.25 -0.95
C THR A 33 -10.64 -1.10 0.55
N LEU A 34 -11.78 -0.99 1.23
CA LEU A 34 -11.88 -1.02 2.68
C LEU A 34 -12.65 -2.28 3.08
N ARG A 35 -11.96 -3.22 3.73
CA ARG A 35 -12.56 -4.42 4.29
C ARG A 35 -12.95 -4.16 5.75
N ARG A 36 -14.18 -4.51 6.12
CA ARG A 36 -14.65 -4.46 7.52
C ARG A 36 -14.88 -5.88 8.02
N VAL A 37 -14.36 -6.16 9.21
CA VAL A 37 -14.51 -7.44 9.90
C VAL A 37 -14.82 -7.14 11.35
N THR A 38 -15.82 -7.82 11.91
CA THR A 38 -16.15 -7.76 13.34
C THR A 38 -15.61 -9.01 14.01
N VAL A 39 -14.84 -8.83 15.07
CA VAL A 39 -14.21 -9.91 15.82
C VAL A 39 -14.72 -9.89 17.26
N PRO A 40 -15.48 -10.91 17.72
CA PRO A 40 -16.12 -10.91 19.04
C PRO A 40 -15.15 -11.37 20.15
N VAL A 41 -14.12 -10.57 20.41
CA VAL A 41 -13.07 -10.88 21.41
C VAL A 41 -13.20 -10.09 22.71
N LEU A 42 -14.09 -9.09 22.75
CA LEU A 42 -14.36 -8.31 23.96
C LEU A 42 -15.41 -9.01 24.83
N PRO A 43 -15.39 -8.80 26.17
CA PRO A 43 -16.46 -9.26 27.04
C PRO A 43 -17.84 -8.75 26.56
N PRO A 44 -18.93 -9.50 26.81
CA PRO A 44 -20.28 -9.05 26.51
C PRO A 44 -20.56 -7.66 27.06
N GLU A 45 -21.37 -6.87 26.36
CA GLU A 45 -21.75 -5.49 26.71
C GLU A 45 -20.59 -4.47 26.74
N SER A 46 -19.38 -4.84 26.31
CA SER A 46 -18.28 -3.88 26.16
C SER A 46 -18.54 -2.96 24.95
N PRO A 47 -18.17 -1.67 25.03
CA PRO A 47 -18.18 -0.80 23.86
C PRO A 47 -17.21 -1.36 22.79
N PRO A 48 -17.55 -1.25 21.50
CA PRO A 48 -16.68 -1.73 20.43
C PRO A 48 -15.41 -0.89 20.33
N ILE A 49 -14.31 -1.53 19.93
CA ILE A 49 -13.05 -0.87 19.59
C ILE A 49 -12.88 -0.94 18.08
N ARG A 50 -12.69 0.21 17.43
CA ARG A 50 -12.41 0.30 15.99
C ARG A 50 -10.92 0.32 15.74
N VAL A 51 -10.42 -0.74 15.12
CA VAL A 51 -9.02 -0.85 14.71
C VAL A 51 -8.92 -0.58 13.20
N LEU A 52 -8.14 0.44 12.82
CA LEU A 52 -7.74 0.65 11.44
C LEU A 52 -6.43 -0.12 11.18
N HIS A 53 -6.50 -1.15 10.35
CA HIS A 53 -5.32 -1.89 9.89
C HIS A 53 -4.87 -1.38 8.53
N LEU A 54 -3.63 -0.90 8.46
CA LEU A 54 -2.94 -0.45 7.26
C LEU A 54 -1.86 -1.48 6.89
N SER A 55 -1.77 -1.81 5.61
CA SER A 55 -0.71 -2.66 5.07
C SER A 55 -0.49 -2.35 3.60
N ASP A 56 0.70 -2.69 3.09
CA ASP A 56 1.02 -2.74 1.65
C ASP A 56 0.65 -1.44 0.90
N LEU A 57 0.81 -0.28 1.56
CA LEU A 57 0.43 0.99 0.97
C LEU A 57 1.22 1.24 -0.32
N HIS A 58 2.50 0.84 -0.35
CA HIS A 58 3.41 0.99 -1.48
C HIS A 58 3.24 2.34 -2.17
N LEU A 59 3.28 3.40 -1.38
CA LEU A 59 2.93 4.72 -1.84
C LEU A 59 4.06 5.30 -2.70
N ALA A 60 3.72 5.89 -3.85
CA ALA A 60 4.64 6.70 -4.63
C ALA A 60 4.23 8.19 -4.60
N PRO A 61 5.19 9.14 -4.74
CA PRO A 61 4.94 10.58 -4.53
C PRO A 61 3.82 11.20 -5.36
N TRP A 62 3.59 10.67 -6.56
CA TRP A 62 2.59 11.17 -7.51
C TRP A 62 1.19 10.57 -7.29
N GLN A 63 1.01 9.59 -6.39
CA GLN A 63 -0.27 8.92 -6.17
C GLN A 63 -1.23 9.73 -5.29
N LYS A 64 -1.53 10.97 -5.69
CA LYS A 64 -2.35 11.91 -4.90
C LYS A 64 -3.75 11.37 -4.58
N SER A 65 -4.35 10.57 -5.46
CA SER A 65 -5.64 9.92 -5.18
C SER A 65 -5.53 8.86 -4.06
N LYS A 66 -4.45 8.06 -4.04
CA LYS A 66 -4.20 7.09 -2.97
C LYS A 66 -3.96 7.80 -1.64
N MET A 67 -3.21 8.91 -1.66
CA MET A 67 -2.98 9.74 -0.47
C MET A 67 -4.29 10.27 0.11
N ARG A 68 -5.14 10.90 -0.71
CA ARG A 68 -6.47 11.36 -0.27
C ARG A 68 -7.33 10.23 0.26
N TRP A 69 -7.28 9.05 -0.38
CA TRP A 69 -8.02 7.88 0.08
C TRP A 69 -7.53 7.40 1.46
N ILE A 70 -6.21 7.30 1.67
CA ILE A 70 -5.61 6.97 2.97
C ILE A 70 -6.05 7.97 4.03
N SER A 71 -5.94 9.28 3.73
CA SER A 71 -6.33 10.31 4.69
C SER A 71 -7.82 10.29 5.02
N ALA A 72 -8.68 9.97 4.06
CA ALA A 72 -10.13 9.84 4.28
C ALA A 72 -10.47 8.66 5.22
N LEU A 73 -9.58 7.69 5.43
CA LEU A 73 -9.81 6.62 6.41
C LEU A 73 -9.90 7.15 7.85
N ALA A 74 -9.40 8.36 8.12
CA ALA A 74 -9.62 9.04 9.40
C ALA A 74 -11.10 9.33 9.69
N GLU A 75 -11.95 9.45 8.67
CA GLU A 75 -13.41 9.59 8.83
C GLU A 75 -14.06 8.36 9.49
N LEU A 76 -13.38 7.21 9.48
CA LEU A 76 -13.83 6.03 10.22
C LEU A 76 -13.70 6.19 11.74
N GLN A 77 -12.98 7.23 12.19
CA GLN A 77 -12.67 7.55 13.58
C GLN A 77 -12.10 6.33 14.32
N PRO A 78 -10.96 5.78 13.89
CA PRO A 78 -10.36 4.63 14.56
C PRO A 78 -9.91 5.00 15.98
N ASP A 79 -10.09 4.06 16.91
CA ASP A 79 -9.59 4.16 18.27
C ASP A 79 -8.10 3.70 18.35
N LEU A 80 -7.69 2.88 17.37
CA LEU A 80 -6.33 2.34 17.25
C LEU A 80 -5.94 2.18 15.78
N VAL A 81 -4.71 2.57 15.42
CA VAL A 81 -4.11 2.28 14.10
C VAL A 81 -3.02 1.21 14.22
N ILE A 82 -3.11 0.17 13.40
CA ILE A 82 -2.08 -0.86 13.29
C ILE A 82 -1.52 -0.81 11.86
N ASP A 83 -0.23 -0.57 11.72
CA ASP A 83 0.47 -0.55 10.44
C ASP A 83 1.40 -1.77 10.34
N THR A 84 1.14 -2.68 9.39
CA THR A 84 1.97 -3.87 9.19
C THR A 84 3.00 -3.73 8.07
N GLY A 85 3.30 -2.49 7.66
CA GLY A 85 4.44 -2.17 6.82
C GLY A 85 4.16 -2.23 5.32
N ASP A 86 5.25 -2.23 4.56
CA ASP A 86 5.27 -2.06 3.09
C ASP A 86 4.66 -0.71 2.67
N ASN A 87 5.07 0.35 3.38
CA ASN A 87 4.56 1.70 3.19
C ASN A 87 5.15 2.39 1.96
N LEU A 88 6.45 2.22 1.70
CA LEU A 88 7.17 2.99 0.69
C LEU A 88 7.22 2.28 -0.67
N GLY A 89 6.53 2.83 -1.67
CA GLY A 89 6.55 2.37 -3.07
C GLY A 89 7.57 3.08 -3.95
N HIS A 90 8.44 3.91 -3.38
CA HIS A 90 9.47 4.66 -4.10
C HIS A 90 10.52 5.23 -3.15
N ALA A 91 11.76 5.42 -3.62
CA ALA A 91 12.85 6.06 -2.86
C ALA A 91 12.58 7.50 -2.37
N ARG A 92 11.49 8.12 -2.82
CA ARG A 92 11.08 9.49 -2.47
C ARG A 92 9.69 9.54 -1.86
N ALA A 93 9.14 8.40 -1.46
CA ALA A 93 7.76 8.27 -1.00
C ALA A 93 7.51 8.87 0.38
N LEU A 94 8.54 8.97 1.22
CA LEU A 94 8.37 9.35 2.63
C LEU A 94 7.62 10.68 2.83
N PRO A 95 7.91 11.78 2.12
CA PRO A 95 7.11 13.01 2.26
C PRO A 95 5.63 12.83 1.91
N ALA A 96 5.32 12.02 0.89
CA ALA A 96 3.94 11.73 0.51
C ALA A 96 3.24 10.82 1.54
N LEU A 97 3.98 9.88 2.13
CA LEU A 97 3.47 9.06 3.22
C LEU A 97 3.16 9.90 4.46
N ARG A 98 4.05 10.84 4.80
CA ARG A 98 3.83 11.81 5.88
C ARG A 98 2.54 12.61 5.65
N GLU A 99 2.38 13.21 4.47
CA GLU A 99 1.16 13.94 4.09
C GLU A 99 -0.11 13.08 4.21
N ALA A 100 -0.04 11.80 3.81
CA ALA A 100 -1.19 10.89 3.86
C ALA A 100 -1.57 10.45 5.27
N LEU A 101 -0.58 10.18 6.13
CA LEU A 101 -0.78 9.62 7.47
C LEU A 101 -0.90 10.68 8.58
N ASP A 102 -0.57 11.94 8.32
CA ASP A 102 -0.55 12.99 9.36
C ASP A 102 -1.91 13.18 10.05
N VAL A 103 -3.00 12.85 9.35
CA VAL A 103 -4.37 12.90 9.90
C VAL A 103 -4.60 11.93 11.07
N PHE A 104 -3.74 10.92 11.25
CA PHE A 104 -3.81 9.97 12.36
C PHE A 104 -2.99 10.40 13.57
N ARG A 105 -2.35 11.58 13.53
CA ARG A 105 -1.61 12.11 14.68
C ARG A 105 -2.55 12.26 15.88
N GLY A 106 -2.17 11.65 17.00
CA GLY A 106 -2.97 11.62 18.22
C GLY A 106 -3.87 10.39 18.36
N THR A 107 -4.09 9.62 17.28
CA THR A 107 -4.67 8.28 17.40
C THR A 107 -3.58 7.30 17.85
N PRO A 108 -3.78 6.55 18.96
CA PRO A 108 -2.85 5.52 19.38
C PRO A 108 -2.57 4.54 18.24
N GLY A 109 -1.33 4.05 18.15
CA GLY A 109 -1.01 3.08 17.12
C GLY A 109 0.26 2.29 17.37
N ALA A 110 0.47 1.28 16.53
CA ALA A 110 1.66 0.45 16.52
C ALA A 110 2.04 0.09 15.09
N PHE A 111 3.34 -0.17 14.86
CA PHE A 111 3.83 -0.54 13.55
C PHE A 111 4.90 -1.64 13.57
N VAL A 112 5.00 -2.36 12.46
CA VAL A 112 6.15 -3.18 12.07
C VAL A 112 6.54 -2.82 10.65
N ASN A 113 7.83 -2.98 10.32
CA ASN A 113 8.32 -2.70 8.97
C ASN A 113 8.11 -3.90 8.05
N GLY A 114 7.70 -3.62 6.83
CA GLY A 114 7.69 -4.56 5.72
C GLY A 114 9.00 -4.51 4.92
N SER A 115 9.11 -5.36 3.91
CA SER A 115 10.31 -5.42 3.05
C SER A 115 10.59 -4.11 2.30
N ASN A 116 9.53 -3.43 1.86
CA ASN A 116 9.58 -2.17 1.11
C ASN A 116 9.73 -0.94 2.00
N ASP A 117 9.84 -1.13 3.32
CA ASP A 117 10.29 -0.07 4.23
C ASP A 117 11.82 -0.06 4.37
N TYR A 118 12.47 -1.18 4.01
CA TYR A 118 13.93 -1.31 3.95
C TYR A 118 14.49 -1.11 2.55
N PHE A 119 13.79 -1.57 1.51
CA PHE A 119 14.33 -1.65 0.15
C PHE A 119 13.40 -1.00 -0.88
N ALA A 120 13.97 -0.25 -1.82
CA ALA A 120 13.22 0.40 -2.88
C ALA A 120 12.69 -0.64 -3.88
N PRO A 121 11.49 -0.44 -4.46
CA PRO A 121 11.00 -1.34 -5.49
C PRO A 121 11.83 -1.23 -6.75
N GLU A 122 12.12 -2.37 -7.37
CA GLU A 122 12.83 -2.47 -8.63
C GLU A 122 11.92 -2.94 -9.76
N PHE A 123 12.05 -2.31 -10.93
CA PHE A 123 11.37 -2.80 -12.11
C PHE A 123 12.01 -4.12 -12.57
N LYS A 124 11.22 -5.20 -12.54
CA LYS A 124 11.62 -6.50 -13.07
C LYS A 124 11.10 -6.63 -14.50
N ASN A 125 12.00 -6.84 -15.45
CA ASN A 125 11.62 -7.08 -16.85
C ASN A 125 11.05 -8.52 -16.99
N PRO A 126 9.76 -8.70 -17.31
CA PRO A 126 9.15 -10.03 -17.45
C PRO A 126 9.73 -10.83 -18.62
N PHE A 127 10.28 -10.20 -19.67
CA PHE A 127 10.88 -10.95 -20.78
C PHE A 127 12.15 -11.70 -20.38
N ARG A 128 12.76 -11.38 -19.22
CA ARG A 128 13.91 -12.13 -18.71
C ARG A 128 13.58 -13.59 -18.39
N TYR A 129 12.32 -13.95 -18.15
CA TYR A 129 11.91 -15.34 -17.96
C TYR A 129 12.23 -16.23 -19.18
N PHE A 130 12.28 -15.65 -20.38
CA PHE A 130 12.60 -16.38 -21.61
C PHE A 130 14.12 -16.50 -21.87
N ALA A 131 14.96 -15.83 -21.08
CA ALA A 131 16.40 -15.72 -21.33
C ALA A 131 17.26 -16.64 -20.44
N GLY A 132 16.66 -17.61 -19.75
CA GLY A 132 17.37 -18.57 -18.89
C GLY A 132 17.25 -18.28 -17.39
N PRO A 133 17.93 -19.06 -16.53
CA PRO A 133 17.74 -19.03 -15.08
C PRO A 133 17.99 -17.64 -14.49
N SER A 134 17.10 -17.21 -13.59
CA SER A 134 17.19 -15.92 -12.93
C SER A 134 18.28 -15.93 -11.86
N GLN A 135 19.30 -15.10 -12.02
CA GLN A 135 20.25 -14.79 -10.94
C GLN A 135 20.02 -13.36 -10.45
N GLN A 136 19.97 -13.18 -9.11
CA GLN A 136 19.94 -11.86 -8.48
C GLN A 136 21.29 -11.18 -8.69
N HIS A 137 21.33 -10.20 -9.59
CA HIS A 137 22.57 -9.50 -9.98
C HIS A 137 22.72 -8.11 -9.34
N ARG A 138 21.74 -7.65 -8.55
CA ARG A 138 21.74 -6.28 -8.01
C ARG A 138 21.43 -6.28 -6.53
N GLU A 139 22.25 -5.56 -5.77
CA GLU A 139 21.94 -5.20 -4.40
C GLU A 139 20.77 -4.21 -4.41
N PRO A 140 19.69 -4.49 -3.66
CA PRO A 140 18.55 -3.61 -3.62
C PRO A 140 18.92 -2.28 -2.97
N VAL A 141 18.42 -1.18 -3.55
CA VAL A 141 18.61 0.16 -3.01
C VAL A 141 17.95 0.25 -1.63
N ARG A 142 18.74 0.54 -0.60
CA ARG A 142 18.20 0.77 0.76
C ARG A 142 17.47 2.10 0.84
N LEU A 143 16.33 2.08 1.50
CA LEU A 143 15.54 3.26 1.82
C LEU A 143 15.99 3.86 3.15
N ASP A 144 15.55 5.09 3.40
CA ASP A 144 15.74 5.76 4.69
C ASP A 144 14.74 5.25 5.72
N THR A 145 14.92 3.98 6.12
CA THR A 145 14.09 3.31 7.12
C THR A 145 14.11 4.06 8.45
N LEU A 146 15.25 4.62 8.84
CA LEU A 146 15.36 5.39 10.08
C LEU A 146 14.48 6.64 10.07
N ALA A 147 14.41 7.36 8.94
CA ALA A 147 13.51 8.51 8.82
C ALA A 147 12.03 8.12 8.80
N LEU A 148 11.68 6.93 8.28
CA LEU A 148 10.34 6.35 8.38
C LEU A 148 9.99 6.00 9.83
N GLU A 149 10.84 5.22 10.50
CA GLU A 149 10.63 4.79 11.88
C GLU A 149 10.54 5.99 12.83
N ASN A 150 11.39 7.01 12.64
CA ASN A 150 11.32 8.25 13.42
C ASN A 150 10.01 8.99 13.19
N TYR A 151 9.48 9.02 11.97
CA TYR A 151 8.16 9.59 11.71
C TYR A 151 7.06 8.83 12.47
N LEU A 152 6.97 7.52 12.26
CA LEU A 152 5.93 6.69 12.86
C LEU A 152 5.99 6.76 14.39
N ARG A 153 7.19 6.68 14.96
CA ARG A 153 7.40 6.67 16.41
C ARG A 153 7.29 8.05 17.06
N THR A 154 7.93 9.07 16.49
CA THR A 154 8.06 10.38 17.15
C THR A 154 6.97 11.36 16.69
N ASP A 155 6.65 11.39 15.41
CA ASP A 155 5.63 12.31 14.90
C ASP A 155 4.21 11.76 15.13
N LEU A 156 3.95 10.49 14.79
CA LEU A 156 2.63 9.88 15.02
C LEU A 156 2.46 9.30 16.43
N GLY A 157 3.55 9.07 17.16
CA GLY A 157 3.50 8.50 18.51
C GLY A 157 3.23 7.01 18.56
N TRP A 158 3.41 6.29 17.44
CA TRP A 158 3.12 4.86 17.37
C TRP A 158 4.21 4.02 18.02
N THR A 159 3.81 2.89 18.59
CA THR A 159 4.71 1.93 19.22
C THR A 159 5.40 1.07 18.17
N ASP A 160 6.73 1.08 18.19
CA ASP A 160 7.57 0.21 17.38
C ASP A 160 7.53 -1.23 17.92
N LEU A 161 7.01 -2.15 17.09
CA LEU A 161 6.93 -3.57 17.38
C LEU A 161 7.92 -4.41 16.54
N ASN A 162 8.88 -3.80 15.85
CA ASN A 162 9.88 -4.53 15.08
C ASN A 162 10.67 -5.50 15.98
N ASN A 163 10.43 -6.80 15.79
CA ASN A 163 10.99 -7.89 16.61
C ASN A 163 10.72 -7.73 18.12
N ARG A 164 9.58 -7.12 18.49
CA ARG A 164 9.24 -6.78 19.86
C ARG A 164 7.75 -7.00 20.14
N ALA A 165 7.40 -7.04 21.42
CA ALA A 165 6.03 -7.01 21.88
C ALA A 165 5.81 -5.73 22.69
N GLY A 166 4.59 -5.18 22.63
CA GLY A 166 4.22 -3.94 23.31
C GLY A 166 2.80 -4.01 23.86
N ARG A 167 2.48 -3.07 24.74
CA ARG A 167 1.13 -2.90 25.30
C ARG A 167 0.70 -1.45 25.13
N LEU A 168 -0.50 -1.26 24.59
CA LEU A 168 -1.14 0.05 24.44
C LEU A 168 -2.31 0.17 25.39
N ARG A 169 -2.64 1.42 25.75
CA ARG A 169 -3.89 1.79 26.40
C ARG A 169 -4.67 2.64 25.41
N ILE A 170 -5.91 2.24 25.17
CA ILE A 170 -6.87 2.89 24.28
C ILE A 170 -8.19 3.05 25.02
#